data_AF-A0A2G9UB61-F1
#
_entry.id   AF-A0A2G9UB61-F1
#
_cell.length_a   1.000
_cell.length_b   1.000
_cell.length_c   1.000
_cell.angle_alpha   90.00
_cell.angle_beta   90.00
_cell.angle_gamma   90.00
#
_symmetry.space_group_name_H-M   'P 1'
#
loop_
_entity.id
_entity.type
_entity.pdbx_description
1 polymer ?
#
loop_
_entity_poly.entity_id
_entity_poly.type
_entity_poly.pdbx_seq_one_letter_code
_entity_poly.pdbx_strand_id
1 'polypeptide(L)'
;MSPVAPYFIRSKPEITWHGLQYDEEFVVAIIDVGFGTLNYLLTGFPRQTMVLHDYEPSENFRPEPNPMVVAVFRKSKGSSLKMGRADDFDISKFMLDNDLADDLIGLSLIIVGSDAFAIERQRLRGTIDNCHSLLRSKLLRHPPAPSLNRLPLEELNSWLTVSVELPQMDVNVCCQQVRQK
;
A
#
# COMPACT_ATOMS: atom_id res chain seq x y z
N MET A 1 10.28 -8.83 9.10
CA MET A 1 10.04 -7.37 8.95
C MET A 1 8.57 -7.13 9.24
N SER A 2 8.23 -6.09 10.00
CA SER A 2 6.81 -5.77 10.26
C SER A 2 6.18 -5.17 8.99
N PRO A 3 4.95 -5.56 8.62
CA PRO A 3 4.28 -4.97 7.48
C PRO A 3 4.09 -3.46 7.64
N VAL A 4 4.31 -2.69 6.57
CA VAL A 4 3.99 -1.26 6.52
C VAL A 4 2.50 -1.06 6.28
N ALA A 5 1.90 -0.08 6.97
CA ALA A 5 0.49 0.23 6.75
C ALA A 5 0.31 0.97 5.40
N PRO A 6 -0.71 0.62 4.59
CA PRO A 6 -1.03 1.29 3.33
C PRO A 6 -1.04 2.82 3.40
N TYR A 7 -1.53 3.41 4.50
CA TYR A 7 -1.54 4.85 4.71
C TYR A 7 -0.15 5.49 4.61
N PHE A 8 0.91 4.83 5.09
CA PHE A 8 2.28 5.38 5.05
C PHE A 8 2.91 5.33 3.67
N ILE A 9 2.45 4.42 2.81
CA ILE A 9 2.91 4.29 1.43
C ILE A 9 1.93 4.91 0.43
N ARG A 10 0.95 5.71 0.89
CA ARG A 10 -0.05 6.34 0.00
C ARG A 10 0.55 7.34 -1.00
N SER A 11 1.78 7.79 -0.74
CA SER A 11 2.49 8.79 -1.53
C SER A 11 3.68 8.15 -2.22
N LYS A 12 4.03 8.69 -3.38
CA LYS A 12 5.17 8.25 -4.18
C LYS A 12 6.43 8.12 -3.30
N PRO A 13 7.14 6.97 -3.32
CA PRO A 13 8.35 6.80 -2.54
C PRO A 13 9.52 7.59 -3.15
N GLU A 14 10.45 7.99 -2.29
CA GLU A 14 11.78 8.41 -2.72
C GLU A 14 12.62 7.15 -3.00
N ILE A 15 13.23 7.09 -4.18
CA ILE A 15 14.01 5.93 -4.63
C ILE A 15 15.47 6.35 -4.69
N THR A 16 16.31 5.66 -3.91
CA THR A 16 17.76 5.90 -3.86
C THR A 16 18.47 4.65 -3.34
N TRP A 17 19.73 4.45 -3.72
CA TRP A 17 20.57 3.36 -3.21
C TRP A 17 22.05 3.75 -3.25
N HIS A 18 22.85 3.03 -2.47
CA HIS A 18 24.30 3.26 -2.44
C HIS A 18 24.93 2.91 -3.79
N GLY A 19 25.68 3.85 -4.37
CA GLY A 19 26.31 3.67 -5.67
C GLY A 19 25.41 4.01 -6.86
N LEU A 20 24.24 4.62 -6.64
CA LEU A 20 23.48 5.27 -7.71
C LEU A 20 24.35 6.37 -8.34
N GLN A 21 24.86 6.12 -9.54
CA GLN A 21 25.63 7.09 -10.31
C GLN A 21 24.71 7.81 -11.31
N TYR A 22 24.98 9.08 -11.57
CA TYR A 22 24.17 9.90 -12.48
C TYR A 22 24.59 9.77 -13.96
N ASP A 23 25.52 8.89 -14.28
CA ASP A 23 25.94 8.58 -15.65
C ASP A 23 25.16 7.42 -16.27
N GLU A 24 24.53 6.57 -15.45
CA GLU A 24 23.68 5.46 -15.88
C GLU A 24 22.18 5.85 -15.89
N GLU A 25 21.41 5.11 -16.69
CA GLU A 25 19.95 5.21 -16.73
C GLU A 25 19.31 3.85 -16.42
N PHE A 26 18.22 3.89 -15.65
CA PHE A 26 17.52 2.72 -15.15
C PHE A 26 16.04 2.77 -15.47
N VAL A 27 15.46 1.57 -15.51
CA VAL A 27 14.02 1.33 -15.49
C VAL A 27 13.65 0.89 -14.08
N VAL A 28 12.68 1.55 -13.46
CA VAL A 28 12.22 1.19 -12.11
C VAL A 28 10.75 0.81 -12.17
N ALA A 29 10.43 -0.40 -11.73
CA ALA A 29 9.06 -0.90 -11.63
C ALA A 29 8.72 -1.20 -10.16
N ILE A 30 7.57 -0.72 -9.71
CA ILE A 30 6.98 -1.13 -8.43
C ILE A 30 5.76 -1.97 -8.76
N ILE A 31 5.71 -3.18 -8.23
CA ILE A 31 4.72 -4.20 -8.61
C ILE A 31 4.13 -4.78 -7.34
N ASP A 32 2.82 -4.76 -7.21
CA ASP A 32 2.10 -5.47 -6.18
C ASP A 32 1.91 -6.93 -6.62
N VAL A 33 2.68 -7.83 -6.00
CA VAL A 33 2.74 -9.24 -6.42
C VAL A 33 1.48 -9.98 -6.01
N GLY A 34 0.84 -9.62 -4.89
CA GLY A 34 -0.35 -10.34 -4.44
C GLY A 34 -1.66 -9.84 -5.05
N PHE A 35 -1.67 -8.69 -5.72
CA PHE A 35 -2.76 -8.29 -6.61
C PHE A 35 -2.41 -8.42 -8.10
N GLY A 36 -1.14 -8.65 -8.45
CA GLY A 36 -0.69 -8.74 -9.84
C GLY A 36 -0.77 -7.40 -10.57
N THR A 37 -0.61 -6.29 -9.86
CA THR A 37 -0.76 -4.94 -10.43
C THR A 37 0.57 -4.22 -10.54
N LEU A 38 0.71 -3.40 -11.59
CA LEU A 38 1.80 -2.43 -11.69
C LEU A 38 1.41 -1.19 -10.87
N ASN A 39 2.24 -0.82 -9.91
CA ASN A 39 2.00 0.31 -9.03
C ASN A 39 2.83 1.52 -9.41
N TYR A 40 3.95 1.32 -10.11
CA TYR A 40 4.75 2.43 -10.63
C TYR A 40 5.68 1.98 -11.74
N LEU A 41 5.87 2.81 -12.77
CA LEU A 41 6.86 2.53 -13.80
C LEU A 41 7.58 3.80 -14.25
N LEU A 42 8.90 3.76 -14.14
CA LEU A 42 9.82 4.81 -14.54
C LEU A 42 10.83 4.29 -15.56
N THR A 43 11.26 5.19 -16.45
CA THR A 43 12.41 4.95 -17.34
C THR A 43 13.32 6.16 -17.39
N GLY A 44 14.61 5.96 -17.69
CA GLY A 44 15.59 7.05 -17.71
C GLY A 44 15.96 7.60 -16.33
N PHE A 45 15.63 6.86 -15.25
CA PHE A 45 15.96 7.25 -13.88
C PHE A 45 17.48 7.17 -13.65
N PRO A 46 18.13 8.11 -12.94
CA PRO A 46 17.55 9.29 -12.28
C PRO A 46 17.52 10.57 -13.11
N ARG A 47 18.22 10.66 -14.26
CA ARG A 47 18.42 11.92 -14.99
C ARG A 47 17.26 12.33 -15.89
N GLN A 48 16.92 11.50 -16.87
CA GLN A 48 15.84 11.76 -17.83
C GLN A 48 14.61 10.95 -17.44
N THR A 49 14.21 11.09 -16.17
CA THR A 49 13.12 10.29 -15.60
C THR A 49 11.81 10.61 -16.31
N MET A 50 11.28 9.62 -17.01
CA MET A 50 9.95 9.64 -17.60
C MET A 50 9.06 8.67 -16.83
N VAL A 51 7.90 9.15 -16.40
CA VAL A 51 6.87 8.33 -15.76
C VAL A 51 6.04 7.68 -16.86
N LEU A 52 6.04 6.36 -16.92
CA LEU A 52 5.23 5.58 -17.86
C LEU A 52 3.92 5.12 -17.23
N HIS A 53 3.94 4.91 -15.91
CA HIS A 53 2.74 4.66 -15.10
C HIS A 53 2.90 5.41 -13.78
N ASP A 54 1.90 6.23 -13.44
CA ASP A 54 1.88 7.00 -12.21
C ASP A 54 1.82 6.12 -10.97
N TYR A 55 2.23 6.67 -9.82
CA TYR A 55 2.28 5.89 -8.59
C TYR A 55 0.88 5.63 -8.06
N GLU A 56 0.50 4.36 -7.99
CA GLU A 56 -0.71 3.89 -7.34
C GLU A 56 -0.34 3.09 -6.08
N PRO A 57 -0.81 3.50 -4.89
CA PRO A 57 -0.45 2.81 -3.66
C PRO A 57 -1.12 1.43 -3.57
N SER A 58 -0.43 0.49 -2.92
CA SER A 58 -1.05 -0.79 -2.55
C SER A 58 -2.12 -0.55 -1.48
N GLU A 59 -3.38 -0.78 -1.83
CA GLU A 59 -4.54 -0.66 -0.95
C GLU A 59 -4.94 -2.05 -0.41
N ASN A 60 -3.98 -2.77 0.17
CA ASN A 60 -4.24 -4.11 0.71
C ASN A 60 -5.33 -4.06 1.81
N PHE A 61 -6.49 -4.60 1.47
CA PHE A 61 -7.66 -4.69 2.33
C PHE A 61 -7.78 -6.08 2.99
N ARG A 62 -6.91 -7.04 2.63
CA ARG A 62 -6.90 -8.38 3.20
C ARG A 62 -6.23 -8.38 4.58
N PRO A 63 -6.65 -9.24 5.52
CA PRO A 63 -5.96 -9.42 6.79
C PRO A 63 -4.50 -9.86 6.61
N GLU A 64 -4.23 -10.65 5.58
CA GLU A 64 -2.90 -11.16 5.26
C GLU A 64 -2.00 -10.09 4.64
N PRO A 65 -0.73 -10.01 5.05
CA PRO A 65 0.23 -9.11 4.43
C PRO A 65 0.47 -9.46 2.95
N ASN A 66 0.70 -8.42 2.17
CA ASN A 66 0.79 -8.45 0.73
C ASN A 66 2.17 -7.99 0.26
N PRO A 67 2.90 -8.80 -0.53
CA PRO A 67 4.23 -8.44 -1.00
C PRO A 67 4.17 -7.46 -2.19
N MET A 68 4.88 -6.35 -2.08
CA MET A 68 5.12 -5.40 -3.17
C MET A 68 6.62 -5.35 -3.46
N VAL A 69 7.00 -5.45 -4.73
CA VAL A 69 8.38 -5.56 -5.19
C VAL A 69 8.79 -4.27 -5.91
N VAL A 70 9.99 -3.78 -5.61
CA VAL A 70 10.67 -2.75 -6.38
C VAL A 70 11.77 -3.43 -7.19
N ALA A 71 11.62 -3.44 -8.51
CA ALA A 71 12.58 -3.99 -9.43
C ALA A 71 13.29 -2.86 -10.19
N VAL A 72 14.61 -2.93 -10.26
CA VAL A 72 15.45 -1.96 -10.97
C VAL A 72 16.21 -2.70 -12.06
N PHE A 73 16.02 -2.26 -13.30
CA PHE A 73 16.69 -2.79 -14.47
C PHE A 73 17.63 -1.76 -15.08
N ARG A 74 18.75 -2.22 -15.64
CA ARG A 74 19.58 -1.37 -16.49
C ARG A 74 18.83 -1.07 -17.79
N LYS A 75 18.82 0.20 -18.21
CA LYS A 75 18.16 0.59 -19.46
C LYS A 75 19.04 0.23 -20.66
N SER A 76 18.54 -0.62 -21.56
CA SER A 76 19.19 -0.86 -22.85
C SER A 76 19.03 0.36 -23.76
N LYS A 77 20.09 0.70 -24.51
CA LYS A 77 20.12 1.92 -25.35
C LYS A 77 19.20 1.75 -26.56
N GLY A 78 18.09 2.50 -26.58
CA GLY A 78 17.29 2.74 -27.80
C GLY A 78 15.94 2.03 -27.90
N SER A 79 15.50 1.28 -26.89
CA SER A 79 14.16 0.67 -26.89
C SER A 79 13.14 1.56 -26.18
N SER A 80 12.01 1.81 -26.84
CA SER A 80 10.81 2.28 -26.17
C SER A 80 10.22 1.12 -25.36
N LEU A 81 9.97 1.34 -24.07
CA LEU A 81 9.40 0.30 -23.22
C LEU A 81 7.96 0.03 -23.62
N LYS A 82 7.65 -1.24 -23.86
CA LYS A 82 6.29 -1.74 -24.02
C LYS A 82 5.71 -2.00 -22.65
N MET A 83 4.74 -1.16 -22.27
CA MET A 83 3.95 -1.36 -21.06
C MET A 83 2.78 -2.31 -21.34
N GLY A 84 2.61 -3.32 -20.48
CA GLY A 84 1.44 -4.19 -20.47
C GLY A 84 0.22 -3.52 -19.84
N ARG A 85 -0.79 -4.32 -19.46
CA ARG A 85 -1.91 -3.83 -18.65
C ARG A 85 -1.47 -3.67 -17.21
N ALA A 86 -1.81 -2.55 -16.57
CA ALA A 86 -1.43 -2.29 -15.18
C ALA A 86 -2.18 -3.20 -14.19
N ASP A 87 -3.46 -3.51 -14.44
CA ASP A 87 -4.30 -4.32 -13.56
C ASP A 87 -4.05 -5.85 -13.62
N ASP A 88 -3.28 -6.30 -14.61
CA ASP A 88 -2.93 -7.71 -14.85
C ASP A 88 -1.49 -7.76 -15.37
N PHE A 89 -0.59 -7.27 -14.53
CA PHE A 89 0.81 -7.05 -14.88
C PHE A 89 1.64 -8.31 -14.65
N ASP A 90 2.07 -8.92 -15.75
CA ASP A 90 3.03 -10.01 -15.74
C ASP A 90 4.46 -9.48 -15.92
N ILE A 91 5.24 -9.51 -14.84
CA ILE A 91 6.65 -9.11 -14.85
C ILE A 91 7.50 -9.95 -15.80
N SER A 92 7.21 -11.26 -15.92
CA SER A 92 8.00 -12.17 -16.75
C SER A 92 7.82 -11.81 -18.22
N LYS A 93 6.57 -11.59 -18.61
CA LYS A 93 6.24 -11.09 -19.95
C LYS A 93 6.84 -9.71 -20.20
N PHE A 94 6.75 -8.80 -19.23
CA PHE A 94 7.35 -7.48 -19.35
C PHE A 94 8.87 -7.54 -19.55
N MET A 95 9.57 -8.41 -18.83
CA MET A 95 11.02 -8.59 -18.99
C MET A 95 11.37 -9.15 -20.37
N LEU A 96 10.61 -10.12 -20.88
CA LEU A 96 10.83 -10.69 -22.21
C LEU A 96 10.54 -9.70 -23.34
N ASP A 97 9.41 -8.97 -23.25
CA ASP A 97 8.98 -8.02 -24.29
C ASP A 97 9.91 -6.80 -24.41
N ASN A 98 10.71 -6.53 -23.37
CA ASN A 98 11.60 -5.38 -23.26
C ASN A 98 13.09 -5.75 -23.19
N ASP A 99 13.44 -7.05 -23.34
CA ASP A 99 14.81 -7.54 -23.27
C ASP A 99 15.53 -7.19 -21.95
N LEU A 100 14.80 -7.29 -20.83
CA LEU A 100 15.29 -6.94 -19.48
C LEU A 100 15.65 -8.17 -18.63
N ALA A 101 15.58 -9.38 -19.20
CA ALA A 101 15.74 -10.64 -18.47
C ALA A 101 17.10 -10.75 -17.75
N ASP A 102 18.17 -10.27 -18.39
CA ASP A 102 19.53 -10.30 -17.85
C ASP A 102 19.98 -8.97 -17.21
N ASP A 103 19.12 -7.95 -17.24
CA ASP A 103 19.43 -6.58 -16.83
C ASP A 103 18.89 -6.19 -15.44
N LEU A 104 18.39 -7.16 -14.66
CA LEU A 104 17.95 -6.92 -13.29
C LEU A 104 19.15 -6.65 -12.37
N ILE A 105 19.28 -5.40 -11.90
CA ILE A 105 20.41 -4.97 -11.05
C ILE A 105 20.02 -4.72 -9.59
N GLY A 106 18.72 -4.61 -9.30
CA GLY A 106 18.24 -4.31 -7.96
C GLY A 106 16.86 -4.88 -7.71
N LEU A 107 16.67 -5.42 -6.50
CA LEU A 107 15.42 -5.95 -6.02
C LEU A 107 15.22 -5.55 -4.56
N SER A 108 14.06 -4.96 -4.26
CA SER A 108 13.64 -4.67 -2.89
C SER A 108 12.21 -5.14 -2.66
N LEU A 109 11.93 -5.55 -1.42
CA LEU A 109 10.63 -6.10 -1.02
C LEU A 109 10.02 -5.21 0.07
N ILE A 110 8.77 -4.82 -0.16
CA ILE A 110 7.94 -4.05 0.76
C ILE A 110 6.77 -4.95 1.16
N ILE A 111 6.69 -5.31 2.44
CA ILE A 111 5.56 -6.08 2.96
C ILE A 111 4.47 -5.10 3.38
N VAL A 112 3.33 -5.12 2.69
CA VAL A 112 2.21 -4.21 2.94
C VAL A 112 1.16 -4.91 3.80
N GLY A 113 0.84 -4.34 4.96
CA GLY A 113 -0.23 -4.82 5.83
C GLY A 113 -1.61 -4.36 5.36
N SER A 114 -2.56 -4.31 6.28
CA SER A 114 -3.87 -3.70 6.06
C SER A 114 -4.15 -2.66 7.14
N ASP A 115 -4.85 -1.58 6.77
CA ASP A 115 -5.25 -0.52 7.68
C ASP A 115 -6.62 0.06 7.31
N ALA A 116 -7.10 0.98 8.16
CA ALA A 116 -8.40 1.61 7.96
C ALA A 116 -8.48 2.42 6.66
N PHE A 117 -7.34 2.94 6.18
CA PHE A 117 -7.29 3.71 4.95
C PHE A 117 -7.55 2.83 3.72
N ALA A 118 -6.85 1.70 3.60
CA ALA A 118 -7.03 0.77 2.48
C ALA A 118 -8.45 0.18 2.46
N ILE A 119 -8.97 -0.21 3.62
CA ILE A 119 -10.32 -0.78 3.73
C ILE A 119 -11.38 0.24 3.32
N GLU A 120 -11.29 1.48 3.81
CA GLU A 120 -12.26 2.53 3.47
C GLU A 120 -12.21 2.89 1.98
N ARG A 121 -11.01 2.91 1.37
CA ARG A 121 -10.84 3.15 -0.07
C ARG A 121 -11.55 2.09 -0.91
N GLN A 122 -11.46 0.81 -0.53
CA GLN A 122 -12.16 -0.28 -1.21
C GLN A 122 -13.68 -0.18 -1.00
N ARG A 123 -14.11 0.16 0.23
CA ARG A 123 -15.54 0.39 0.53
C ARG A 123 -16.15 1.49 -0.31
N LEU A 124 -15.46 2.63 -0.46
CA LEU A 124 -15.90 3.74 -1.30
C LEU A 124 -15.96 3.38 -2.80
N ARG A 125 -15.18 2.40 -3.25
CA ARG A 125 -15.24 1.83 -4.61
C ARG A 125 -16.35 0.78 -4.78
N GLY A 126 -17.02 0.39 -3.69
CA GLY A 126 -18.07 -0.62 -3.72
C GLY A 126 -17.57 -2.05 -4.00
N THR A 127 -16.28 -2.34 -3.74
CA THR A 127 -15.68 -3.63 -4.02
C THR A 127 -15.91 -4.62 -2.89
N ILE A 128 -15.18 -4.46 -1.78
CA ILE A 128 -15.16 -5.38 -0.65
C ILE A 128 -15.16 -4.58 0.65
N ASP A 129 -15.97 -5.05 1.60
CA ASP A 129 -16.12 -4.42 2.90
C ASP A 129 -15.47 -5.24 4.02
N ASN A 130 -14.25 -4.85 4.39
CA ASN A 130 -13.47 -5.50 5.43
C ASN A 130 -13.41 -4.70 6.74
N CYS A 131 -14.37 -3.81 7.00
CA CYS A 131 -14.38 -2.99 8.22
C CYS A 131 -14.35 -3.81 9.52
N HIS A 132 -14.91 -5.03 9.52
CA HIS A 132 -14.87 -5.96 10.65
C HIS A 132 -13.44 -6.33 11.10
N SER A 133 -12.47 -6.35 10.18
CA SER A 133 -11.06 -6.65 10.47
C SER A 133 -10.42 -5.60 11.39
N LEU A 134 -10.84 -4.33 11.29
CA LEU A 134 -10.40 -3.25 12.17
C LEU A 134 -10.90 -3.45 13.59
N LEU A 135 -12.16 -3.88 13.74
CA LEU A 135 -12.74 -4.21 15.02
C LEU A 135 -11.98 -5.37 15.67
N ARG A 136 -11.72 -6.45 14.91
CA ARG A 136 -10.89 -7.59 15.37
C ARG A 136 -9.53 -7.12 15.89
N SER A 137 -8.82 -6.29 15.11
CA SER A 137 -7.51 -5.75 15.51
C SER A 137 -7.58 -4.88 16.77
N LYS A 138 -8.66 -4.12 16.96
CA LYS A 138 -8.88 -3.33 18.18
C LYS A 138 -9.17 -4.22 19.39
N LEU A 139 -10.02 -5.23 19.23
CA LEU A 139 -10.38 -6.17 20.30
C LEU A 139 -9.17 -7.01 20.74
N LEU A 140 -8.26 -7.38 19.82
CA LEU A 140 -7.03 -8.09 20.17
C LEU A 140 -6.06 -7.22 20.98
N ARG A 141 -5.94 -5.93 20.65
CA ARG A 141 -5.03 -4.99 21.35
C ARG A 141 -5.59 -4.51 22.68
N HIS A 142 -6.90 -4.35 22.74
CA HIS A 142 -7.63 -3.92 23.93
C HIS A 142 -8.79 -4.90 24.16
N PRO A 143 -8.51 -6.09 24.73
CA PRO A 143 -9.53 -7.08 25.00
C PRO A 143 -10.56 -6.45 25.92
N PRO A 144 -11.79 -6.23 25.45
CA PRO A 144 -12.84 -5.69 26.30
C PRO A 144 -13.41 -6.83 27.14
N ALA A 145 -14.57 -6.59 27.77
CA ALA A 145 -15.25 -7.57 28.59
C ALA A 145 -15.30 -8.98 27.90
N PRO A 146 -15.15 -10.08 28.66
CA PRO A 146 -15.03 -11.45 28.11
C PRO A 146 -16.15 -11.88 27.14
N SER A 147 -17.31 -11.22 27.20
CA SER A 147 -18.46 -11.44 26.33
C SER A 147 -18.17 -11.14 24.85
N LEU A 148 -17.32 -10.16 24.54
CA LEU A 148 -17.03 -9.74 23.16
C LEU A 148 -16.09 -10.72 22.44
N ASN A 149 -15.34 -11.54 23.17
CA ASN A 149 -14.54 -12.63 22.58
C ASN A 149 -15.39 -13.77 22.02
N ARG A 150 -16.70 -13.82 22.34
CA ARG A 150 -17.64 -14.82 21.83
C ARG A 150 -18.31 -14.40 20.53
N LEU A 151 -18.08 -13.17 20.06
CA LEU A 151 -18.63 -12.72 18.80
C LEU A 151 -17.96 -13.47 17.65
N PRO A 152 -18.72 -14.02 16.68
CA PRO A 152 -18.17 -14.69 15.50
C PRO A 152 -17.66 -13.65 14.50
N LEU A 153 -16.61 -12.91 14.87
CA LEU A 153 -16.08 -11.80 14.07
C LEU A 153 -15.53 -12.24 12.71
N GLU A 154 -15.20 -13.52 12.55
CA GLU A 154 -14.75 -14.11 11.29
C GLU A 154 -15.90 -14.36 10.30
N GLU A 155 -17.15 -14.44 10.78
CA GLU A 155 -18.34 -14.67 9.97
C GLU A 155 -19.02 -13.36 9.55
N LEU A 156 -18.54 -12.21 10.05
CA LEU A 156 -19.10 -10.90 9.73
C LEU A 156 -18.62 -10.43 8.34
N ASN A 157 -19.48 -10.60 7.35
CA ASN A 157 -19.27 -10.13 5.97
C ASN A 157 -19.92 -8.76 5.67
N SER A 158 -20.60 -8.16 6.65
CA SER A 158 -21.31 -6.90 6.49
C SER A 158 -21.31 -6.11 7.80
N TRP A 159 -21.32 -4.78 7.70
CA TRP A 159 -21.47 -3.88 8.86
C TRP A 159 -22.62 -2.91 8.61
N LEU A 160 -23.34 -2.60 9.68
CA LEU A 160 -24.37 -1.57 9.70
C LEU A 160 -23.77 -0.32 10.34
N THR A 161 -23.71 0.79 9.62
CA THR A 161 -23.39 2.08 10.22
C THR A 161 -24.63 2.61 10.95
N VAL A 162 -24.56 2.73 12.27
CA VAL A 162 -25.62 3.35 13.08
C VAL A 162 -25.15 4.76 13.44
N SER A 163 -25.77 5.76 12.83
CA SER A 163 -25.59 7.16 13.20
C SER A 163 -26.58 7.49 14.31
N VAL A 164 -26.07 7.89 15.47
CA VAL A 164 -26.89 8.37 16.60
C VAL A 164 -26.73 9.88 16.67
N GLU A 165 -27.84 10.61 16.49
CA GLU A 165 -27.88 12.03 16.85
C GLU A 165 -27.91 12.12 18.36
N LEU A 166 -26.79 12.57 18.94
CA LEU A 166 -26.75 12.90 20.35
C LEU A 166 -27.41 14.27 20.56
N PRO A 167 -28.27 14.43 21.57
CA PRO A 167 -28.81 15.74 21.92
C PRO A 167 -27.66 16.69 22.29
N GLN A 168 -27.86 18.00 22.08
CA GLN A 168 -26.89 19.02 22.50
C GLN A 168 -26.59 18.84 23.98
N MET A 169 -25.33 18.54 24.31
CA MET A 169 -24.86 18.44 25.68
C MET A 169 -24.04 19.68 26.02
N ASP A 170 -24.40 20.38 27.08
CA ASP A 170 -23.57 21.40 27.71
C ASP A 170 -22.45 20.70 28.49
N VAL A 171 -21.26 20.62 27.88
CA VAL A 171 -20.08 20.02 28.51
C VAL A 171 -19.23 21.12 29.15
N ASN A 172 -19.31 21.23 30.47
CA ASN A 172 -18.36 22.04 31.24
C ASN A 172 -17.09 21.22 31.49
N VAL A 173 -16.06 21.45 30.68
CA VAL A 173 -14.74 20.86 30.90
C VAL A 173 -14.00 21.69 31.95
N CYS A 174 -13.82 21.12 33.15
CA CYS A 174 -13.04 21.78 34.21
C CYS A 174 -11.55 21.61 33.92
N CYS A 175 -10.92 22.62 33.32
CA CYS A 175 -9.47 22.67 33.16
C CYS A 175 -8.82 23.14 34.48
N GLN A 176 -8.24 22.23 35.27
CA GLN A 176 -7.29 22.63 36.30
C GLN A 176 -6.00 23.10 35.61
N GLN A 177 -5.64 24.38 35.76
CA GLN A 177 -4.32 24.88 35.41
C GLN A 177 -3.27 24.24 36.33
N VAL A 178 -2.42 23.39 35.78
CA VAL A 178 -1.19 22.94 36.45
C VAL A 178 -0.14 24.03 36.29
N ARG A 179 0.18 24.75 37.37
CA ARG A 179 1.37 25.62 37.40
C ARG A 179 2.61 24.73 37.52
N GLN A 180 3.43 24.70 36.46
CA GLN A 180 4.79 24.18 36.57
C GLN A 180 5.66 25.18 37.36
N LYS A 181 6.37 24.67 38.35
CA LYS A 181 7.50 25.36 39.01
C LYS A 181 8.78 25.02 38.28
#